data_AF-A0A5E3WXP6-F1
#
_entry.id   AF-A0A5E3WXP6-F1
#
_cell.length_a   1.000
_cell.length_b   1.000
_cell.length_c   1.000
_cell.angle_alpha   90.00
_cell.angle_beta   90.00
_cell.angle_gamma   90.00
#
_symmetry.space_group_name_H-M   'P 1'
#
loop_
_entity.id
_entity.type
_entity.pdbx_description
1 polymer ?
#
loop_
_entity_poly.entity_id
_entity_poly.type
_entity_poly.pdbx_seq_one_letter_code
_entity_poly.pdbx_strand_id
1 'polypeptide(L)'
;MLASPLRKCILTGVNLPSDFLIRVTPRRVSLAQGLSGKGQRSVAVLLGDGLEHPKFRSLRDRRGFYVLCRADVFDRFQMQSTWRKYLRDNPTVDAPSIVAQIGHLLRLRVIQEIELLAARLQTRPQGACEVPLVRRLTRAELAALRATGALPYDDVTAVLVLPPLNKDPDTKSRPAPNATPSPDSTAGQLVGTTASRFPASELLSPILAEDSDDLPPEVQPRRTPFYNGVTLFPSREQRAALHDELSNLLTIERRTRFSERGRDPHSRKSDGNARAKGDEKASHAFVIRSGTSTLTRADTVPVAVALWRLRMWEGSPWRYNAGTWLDIA
;
A
#
# COMPACT_ATOMS: atom_id res chain seq x y z
N MET A 1 13.40 -5.38 5.04
CA MET A 1 12.86 -4.37 4.09
C MET A 1 13.94 -3.64 3.26
N LEU A 2 15.25 -3.93 3.40
CA LEU A 2 16.32 -3.16 2.73
C LEU A 2 17.20 -3.98 1.77
N ALA A 3 16.77 -5.17 1.36
CA ALA A 3 17.57 -6.07 0.52
C ALA A 3 17.47 -5.74 -0.99
N SER A 4 16.75 -4.68 -1.37
CA SER A 4 16.64 -4.29 -2.77
C SER A 4 17.95 -3.65 -3.27
N PRO A 5 18.27 -3.81 -4.56
CA PRO A 5 19.56 -3.38 -5.07
C PRO A 5 19.72 -1.86 -5.00
N LEU A 6 20.93 -1.40 -4.67
CA LEU A 6 21.25 0.03 -4.63
C LEU A 6 21.21 0.64 -6.03
N ARG A 7 20.62 1.83 -6.15
CA ARG A 7 20.55 2.63 -7.38
C ARG A 7 20.83 4.09 -7.04
N LYS A 8 21.45 4.79 -7.99
CA LYS A 8 21.74 6.22 -7.86
C LYS A 8 20.50 7.04 -8.19
N CYS A 9 20.03 7.87 -7.25
CA CYS A 9 19.00 8.86 -7.54
C CYS A 9 19.59 9.94 -8.47
N ILE A 10 18.95 10.21 -9.60
CA ILE A 10 19.45 11.18 -10.59
C ILE A 10 19.46 12.61 -10.06
N LEU A 11 18.58 12.95 -9.11
CA LEU A 11 18.47 14.30 -8.57
C LEU A 11 19.46 14.57 -7.44
N THR A 12 19.62 13.62 -6.51
CA THR A 12 20.49 13.81 -5.34
C THR A 12 21.88 13.24 -5.55
N GLY A 13 22.08 12.37 -6.53
CA GLY A 13 23.32 11.63 -6.73
C GLY A 13 23.61 10.57 -5.67
N VAL A 14 22.71 10.37 -4.69
CA VAL A 14 22.88 9.41 -3.60
C VAL A 14 22.47 8.01 -4.04
N ASN A 15 23.21 6.99 -3.60
CA ASN A 15 22.84 5.59 -3.77
C ASN A 15 21.85 5.17 -2.68
N LEU A 16 20.66 4.70 -3.09
CA LEU A 16 19.60 4.25 -2.19
C LEU A 16 19.06 2.89 -2.66
N PRO A 17 18.50 2.05 -1.76
CA PRO A 17 17.79 0.84 -2.18
C PRO A 17 16.66 1.18 -3.14
N SER A 18 16.40 0.33 -4.14
CA SER A 18 15.41 0.64 -5.18
C SER A 18 13.98 0.83 -4.64
N ASP A 19 13.68 0.32 -3.45
CA ASP A 19 12.37 0.55 -2.80
C ASP A 19 12.14 2.03 -2.42
N PHE A 20 13.21 2.80 -2.19
CA PHE A 20 13.16 4.24 -1.92
C PHE A 20 13.02 5.07 -3.20
N LEU A 21 13.01 4.41 -4.35
CA LEU A 21 13.13 5.04 -5.65
C LEU A 21 11.96 4.66 -6.56
N ILE A 22 11.70 5.53 -7.53
CA ILE A 22 10.78 5.31 -8.63
C ILE A 22 11.60 5.32 -9.90
N ARG A 23 11.43 4.27 -10.71
CA ARG A 23 12.06 4.20 -12.02
C ARG A 23 11.16 4.92 -13.03
N VAL A 24 11.76 5.85 -13.76
CA VAL A 24 11.09 6.62 -14.81
C VAL A 24 11.77 6.33 -16.14
N THR A 25 10.97 6.14 -17.19
CA THR A 25 11.45 5.81 -18.54
C THR A 25 10.82 6.75 -19.56
N PRO A 26 11.59 7.31 -20.52
CA PRO A 26 11.01 8.00 -21.66
C PRO A 26 10.32 6.98 -22.57
N ARG A 27 9.09 7.28 -23.01
CA ARG A 27 8.33 6.43 -23.93
C ARG A 27 7.72 7.27 -25.04
N ARG A 28 7.74 6.75 -26.26
CA ARG A 28 7.05 7.38 -27.38
C ARG A 28 5.58 6.97 -27.36
N VAL A 29 4.70 7.96 -27.24
CA VAL A 29 3.26 7.79 -27.32
C VAL A 29 2.80 8.30 -28.67
N SER A 30 2.08 7.45 -29.40
CA SER A 30 1.41 7.83 -30.64
C SER A 30 0.16 8.63 -30.29
N LEU A 31 0.12 9.91 -30.66
CA LEU A 31 -1.11 10.67 -30.57
C LEU A 31 -2.02 10.19 -31.70
N ALA A 32 -3.26 9.83 -31.36
CA ALA A 32 -4.26 9.44 -32.36
C ALA A 32 -4.35 10.56 -33.40
N GLN A 33 -4.24 10.20 -34.67
CA GLN A 33 -4.31 11.14 -35.78
C GLN A 33 -5.63 11.91 -35.69
N GLY A 34 -5.55 13.22 -35.46
CA GLY A 34 -6.66 14.08 -35.84
C GLY A 34 -6.92 13.94 -37.35
N LEU A 35 -8.14 14.23 -37.78
CA LEU A 35 -8.64 14.11 -39.18
C LEU A 35 -7.79 14.81 -40.26
N SER A 36 -6.74 15.54 -39.88
CA SER A 36 -5.78 16.16 -40.79
C SER A 36 -4.69 15.15 -41.12
N GLY A 37 -4.74 14.56 -42.32
CA GLY A 37 -3.85 13.49 -42.83
C GLY A 37 -2.35 13.81 -42.94
N LYS A 38 -1.78 14.64 -42.07
CA LYS A 38 -0.33 14.83 -41.90
C LYS A 38 0.16 13.79 -40.89
N GLY A 39 1.30 13.15 -41.18
CA GLY A 39 1.76 11.89 -40.59
C GLY A 39 1.73 11.80 -39.04
N GLN A 40 1.65 10.56 -38.55
CA GLN A 40 1.57 10.21 -37.13
C GLN A 40 2.73 10.83 -36.33
N ARG A 41 2.41 11.85 -35.51
CA ARG A 41 3.38 12.47 -34.60
C ARG A 41 3.48 11.63 -33.33
N SER A 42 4.66 11.08 -33.07
CA SER A 42 5.00 10.46 -31.78
C SER A 42 5.59 11.51 -30.85
N VAL A 43 5.10 11.60 -29.62
CA VAL A 43 5.68 12.46 -28.57
C VAL A 43 6.37 11.57 -27.55
N ALA A 44 7.61 11.91 -27.18
CA ALA A 44 8.30 11.25 -26.07
C ALA A 44 7.78 11.81 -24.74
N VAL A 45 7.24 10.95 -23.88
CA VAL A 45 6.65 11.29 -22.57
C VAL A 45 7.37 10.47 -21.50
N LEU A 46 7.64 11.07 -20.34
CA LEU A 46 8.13 10.31 -19.18
C LEU A 46 7.01 9.51 -18.53
N LEU A 47 7.22 8.22 -18.28
CA LEU A 47 6.26 7.36 -17.60
C LEU A 47 6.96 6.53 -16.51
N GLY A 48 6.23 6.24 -15.42
CA GLY A 48 6.67 5.30 -14.41
C GLY A 48 6.83 3.88 -14.98
N ASP A 49 7.88 3.17 -14.56
CA ASP A 49 8.14 1.79 -14.99
C ASP A 49 8.47 0.89 -13.80
N GLY A 50 8.12 -0.40 -13.89
CA GLY A 50 8.41 -1.38 -12.84
C GLY A 50 7.72 -1.12 -11.49
N LEU A 51 6.60 -0.39 -11.49
CA LEU A 51 5.82 -0.14 -10.28
C LEU A 51 4.93 -1.33 -9.94
N GLU A 52 4.32 -1.93 -10.96
CA GLU A 52 3.53 -3.17 -10.86
C GLU A 52 4.41 -4.39 -10.54
N HIS A 53 3.81 -5.43 -9.97
CA HIS A 53 4.53 -6.66 -9.65
C HIS A 53 4.95 -7.40 -10.93
N PRO A 54 6.20 -7.95 -11.01
CA PRO A 54 6.72 -8.57 -12.23
C PRO A 54 5.85 -9.67 -12.85
N LYS A 55 5.07 -10.39 -12.03
CA LYS A 55 4.07 -11.39 -12.50
C LYS A 55 2.97 -10.76 -13.37
N PHE A 56 2.56 -9.53 -13.09
CA PHE A 56 1.48 -8.84 -13.80
C PHE A 56 2.03 -8.02 -14.96
N ARG A 57 3.22 -7.42 -14.79
CA ARG A 57 3.86 -6.64 -15.84
C ARG A 57 5.37 -6.68 -15.74
N SER A 58 6.01 -7.14 -16.82
CA SER A 58 7.45 -7.07 -16.98
C SER A 58 7.92 -5.65 -17.30
N LEU A 59 9.19 -5.37 -16.98
CA LEU A 59 9.85 -4.14 -17.38
C LEU A 59 9.90 -4.05 -18.90
N ARG A 60 9.38 -2.96 -19.47
CA ARG A 60 9.32 -2.79 -20.93
C ARG A 60 10.64 -2.28 -21.51
N ASP A 61 11.36 -1.45 -20.77
CA ASP A 61 12.62 -0.85 -21.22
C ASP A 61 13.74 -1.12 -20.21
N ARG A 62 14.96 -1.31 -20.70
CA ARG A 62 16.18 -1.37 -19.88
C ARG A 62 16.74 0.02 -19.61
N ARG A 63 16.41 1.02 -20.44
CA ARG A 63 16.80 2.42 -20.23
C ARG A 63 15.81 3.12 -19.32
N GLY A 64 16.32 3.73 -18.26
CA GLY A 64 15.53 4.47 -17.29
C GLY A 64 16.43 5.04 -16.21
N PHE A 65 15.94 6.02 -15.49
CA PHE A 65 16.64 6.60 -14.36
C PHE A 65 15.77 6.52 -13.11
N TYR A 66 16.40 6.69 -11.96
CA TYR A 66 15.74 6.56 -10.67
C TYR A 66 15.59 7.93 -10.01
N VAL A 67 14.41 8.17 -9.46
CA VAL A 67 14.07 9.38 -8.71
C VAL A 67 13.62 8.98 -7.31
N LEU A 68 13.67 9.88 -6.34
CA LEU A 68 13.13 9.59 -5.00
C LEU A 68 11.63 9.26 -5.10
N CYS A 69 11.18 8.30 -4.28
CA CYS A 69 9.78 7.90 -4.20
C CYS A 69 8.92 8.94 -3.47
N ARG A 70 8.78 10.13 -4.08
CA ARG A 70 7.96 11.24 -3.59
C ARG A 70 7.34 11.99 -4.78
N ALA A 71 6.10 12.44 -4.63
CA ALA A 71 5.41 13.20 -5.68
C ALA A 71 6.05 14.57 -5.97
N ASP A 72 6.44 15.30 -4.91
CA ASP A 72 7.00 16.68 -4.97
C ASP A 72 8.35 16.78 -5.72
N VAL A 73 8.96 15.63 -5.98
CA VAL A 73 10.16 15.52 -6.81
C VAL A 73 9.88 15.99 -8.24
N PHE A 74 8.67 15.77 -8.76
CA PHE A 74 8.35 16.11 -10.15
C PHE A 74 8.20 17.61 -10.39
N ASP A 75 7.88 18.39 -9.36
CA ASP A 75 7.90 19.85 -9.43
C ASP A 75 9.34 20.37 -9.63
N ARG A 76 10.30 19.75 -8.94
CA ARG A 76 11.74 20.07 -9.09
C ARG A 76 12.31 19.62 -10.43
N PHE A 77 11.78 18.53 -11.00
CA PHE A 77 12.15 18.06 -12.34
C PHE A 77 11.88 19.10 -13.40
N GLN A 78 10.78 19.85 -13.30
CA GLN A 78 10.50 20.91 -14.27
C GLN A 78 11.54 22.03 -14.21
N MET A 79 12.06 22.33 -13.02
CA MET A 79 12.98 23.44 -12.78
C MET A 79 14.43 23.13 -13.17
N GLN A 80 14.89 21.88 -13.07
CA GLN A 80 16.29 21.53 -13.31
C GLN A 80 16.51 21.05 -14.75
N SER A 81 17.41 21.68 -15.51
CA SER A 81 17.75 21.24 -16.88
C SER A 81 18.70 20.03 -16.94
N THR A 82 19.33 19.68 -15.82
CA THR A 82 20.44 18.72 -15.76
C THR A 82 20.03 17.30 -16.17
N TRP A 83 18.81 16.87 -15.86
CA TRP A 83 18.32 15.54 -16.22
C TRP A 83 18.10 15.39 -17.74
N ARG A 84 17.80 16.49 -18.45
CA ARG A 84 17.59 16.47 -19.91
C ARG A 84 18.83 16.02 -20.66
N LYS A 85 20.03 16.30 -20.13
CA LYS A 85 21.31 15.83 -20.71
C LYS A 85 21.41 14.30 -20.76
N TYR A 86 20.69 13.60 -19.89
CA TYR A 86 20.67 12.14 -19.86
C TYR A 86 19.63 11.53 -20.82
N LEU A 87 18.80 12.35 -21.47
CA LEU A 87 17.71 11.91 -22.34
C LEU A 87 17.85 12.51 -23.73
N ARG A 88 18.08 11.66 -24.72
CA ARG A 88 18.29 12.08 -26.12
C ARG A 88 17.08 12.82 -26.72
N ASP A 89 15.88 12.44 -26.32
CA ASP A 89 14.65 12.81 -27.03
C ASP A 89 13.91 14.02 -26.40
N ASN A 90 14.49 14.68 -25.38
CA ASN A 90 13.88 15.80 -24.65
C ASN A 90 12.37 15.58 -24.36
N PRO A 91 12.01 14.51 -23.62
CA PRO A 91 10.61 14.14 -23.45
C PRO A 91 9.84 15.24 -22.73
N THR A 92 8.58 15.41 -23.12
CA THR A 92 7.65 16.28 -22.42
C THR A 92 7.33 15.67 -21.04
N VAL A 93 7.30 16.53 -20.02
CA VAL A 93 6.99 16.13 -18.65
C VAL A 93 5.73 16.84 -18.23
N ASP A 94 4.61 16.15 -18.36
CA ASP A 94 3.36 16.56 -17.76
C ASP A 94 3.33 16.06 -16.30
N ALA A 95 3.81 16.91 -15.39
CA ALA A 95 4.03 16.54 -13.99
C ALA A 95 2.74 16.06 -13.28
N PRO A 96 1.58 16.74 -13.40
CA PRO A 96 0.32 16.24 -12.83
C PRO A 96 -0.04 14.83 -13.31
N SER A 97 0.01 14.57 -14.62
CA SER A 97 -0.35 13.27 -15.20
C SER A 97 0.59 12.15 -14.79
N ILE A 98 1.91 12.38 -14.80
CA ILE A 98 2.88 11.36 -14.36
C ILE A 98 2.76 11.10 -12.86
N VAL A 99 2.51 12.13 -12.04
CA VAL A 99 2.34 11.97 -10.60
C VAL A 99 1.09 11.14 -10.29
N ALA A 100 -0.04 11.48 -10.93
CA ALA A 100 -1.28 10.72 -10.81
C ALA A 100 -1.11 9.27 -11.26
N GLN A 101 -0.43 9.04 -12.39
CA GLN A 101 -0.15 7.70 -12.90
C GLN A 101 0.73 6.89 -11.95
N ILE A 102 1.84 7.45 -11.45
CA ILE A 102 2.73 6.74 -10.52
C ILE A 102 1.97 6.39 -9.24
N GLY A 103 1.20 7.32 -8.67
CA GLY A 103 0.37 7.08 -7.50
C GLY A 103 -0.65 5.96 -7.73
N HIS A 104 -1.34 5.97 -8.89
CA HIS A 104 -2.26 4.90 -9.29
C HIS A 104 -1.58 3.53 -9.34
N LEU A 105 -0.41 3.45 -9.96
CA LEU A 105 0.34 2.19 -10.11
C LEU A 105 0.92 1.70 -8.77
N LEU A 106 1.30 2.59 -7.86
CA LEU A 106 1.72 2.20 -6.50
C LEU A 106 0.56 1.62 -5.68
N ARG A 107 -0.64 2.18 -5.81
CA ARG A 107 -1.87 1.61 -5.21
C ARG A 107 -2.19 0.25 -5.81
N LEU A 108 -2.12 0.13 -7.13
CA LEU A 108 -2.29 -1.15 -7.81
C LEU A 108 -1.26 -2.18 -7.33
N ARG A 109 -0.01 -1.77 -7.09
CA ARG A 109 1.02 -2.65 -6.54
C ARG A 109 0.63 -3.22 -5.18
N VAL A 110 0.03 -2.43 -4.28
CA VAL A 110 -0.46 -2.93 -2.99
C VAL A 110 -1.51 -4.03 -3.18
N ILE A 111 -2.48 -3.80 -4.08
CA ILE A 111 -3.54 -4.79 -4.39
C ILE A 111 -2.92 -6.09 -4.94
N GLN A 112 -1.99 -5.98 -5.89
CA GLN A 112 -1.28 -7.12 -6.48
C GLN A 112 -0.49 -7.93 -5.44
N GLU A 113 0.18 -7.28 -4.48
CA GLU A 113 0.92 -8.00 -3.43
C GLU A 113 -0.03 -8.73 -2.47
N ILE A 114 -1.21 -8.17 -2.19
CA ILE A 114 -2.24 -8.84 -1.38
C ILE A 114 -2.80 -10.06 -2.11
N GLU A 115 -3.07 -9.95 -3.41
CA GLU A 115 -3.50 -11.07 -4.26
C GLU A 115 -2.46 -12.21 -4.25
N LEU A 116 -1.17 -11.87 -4.39
CA LEU A 116 -0.09 -12.84 -4.33
C LEU A 116 0.06 -13.49 -2.95
N LEU A 117 -0.10 -12.70 -1.88
CA LEU A 117 -0.11 -13.23 -0.52
C LEU A 117 -1.27 -14.21 -0.32
N ALA A 118 -2.46 -13.88 -0.83
CA ALA A 118 -3.63 -14.77 -0.81
C ALA A 118 -3.35 -16.08 -1.56
N ALA A 119 -2.78 -16.02 -2.77
CA ALA A 119 -2.40 -17.19 -3.54
C ALA A 119 -1.37 -18.07 -2.81
N ARG A 120 -0.34 -17.48 -2.20
CA ARG A 120 0.67 -18.21 -1.41
C ARG A 120 0.04 -18.91 -0.21
N LEU A 121 -0.86 -18.22 0.50
CA LEU A 121 -1.56 -18.79 1.66
C LEU A 121 -2.45 -19.98 1.31
N GLN A 122 -3.09 -19.95 0.14
CA GLN A 122 -3.87 -21.10 -0.34
C GLN A 122 -2.99 -22.34 -0.56
N THR A 123 -1.75 -22.17 -1.01
CA THR A 123 -0.84 -23.29 -1.29
C THR A 123 -0.16 -23.88 -0.05
N ARG A 124 -0.11 -23.15 1.09
CA ARG A 124 0.60 -23.59 2.30
C ARG A 124 -0.26 -23.37 3.56
N PRO A 125 -1.18 -24.29 3.87
CA PRO A 125 -2.10 -24.13 5.01
C PRO A 125 -1.48 -24.42 6.38
N GLN A 126 -0.26 -24.98 6.45
CA GLN A 126 0.39 -25.34 7.72
C GLN A 126 0.64 -24.11 8.62
N GLY A 127 0.55 -24.29 9.94
CA GLY A 127 0.80 -23.28 10.97
C GLY A 127 -0.29 -22.22 11.08
N ALA A 128 -1.44 -22.41 10.44
CA ALA A 128 -2.53 -21.44 10.43
C ALA A 128 -3.17 -21.23 11.80
N CYS A 129 -3.17 -22.25 12.64
CA CYS A 129 -3.77 -22.21 13.97
C CYS A 129 -2.98 -21.39 15.00
N GLU A 130 -1.66 -21.25 14.81
CA GLU A 130 -0.79 -20.54 15.76
C GLU A 130 -1.00 -19.03 15.72
N VAL A 131 -0.66 -18.40 14.60
CA VAL A 131 -0.70 -16.95 14.43
C VAL A 131 -1.29 -16.61 13.06
N PRO A 132 -2.41 -15.86 13.00
CA PRO A 132 -2.97 -15.43 11.73
C PRO A 132 -2.08 -14.37 11.09
N LEU A 133 -1.79 -14.54 9.80
CA LEU A 133 -1.03 -13.57 9.00
C LEU A 133 -1.76 -12.24 8.87
N VAL A 134 -3.07 -12.33 8.64
CA VAL A 134 -3.98 -11.19 8.56
C VAL A 134 -5.22 -11.45 9.38
N ARG A 135 -5.65 -10.47 10.15
CA ARG A 135 -6.93 -10.49 10.87
C ARG A 135 -7.55 -9.10 10.91
N ARG A 136 -8.84 -9.03 11.23
CA ARG A 136 -9.47 -7.76 11.61
C ARG A 136 -9.29 -7.55 13.11
N LEU A 137 -9.05 -6.30 13.52
CA LEU A 137 -9.19 -5.91 14.92
C LEU A 137 -10.68 -5.97 15.30
N THR A 138 -10.99 -6.29 16.55
CA THR A 138 -12.31 -6.04 17.13
C THR A 138 -12.54 -4.54 17.30
N ARG A 139 -13.77 -4.13 17.58
CA ARG A 139 -14.07 -2.73 17.89
C ARG A 139 -13.41 -2.31 19.19
N ALA A 140 -13.41 -3.17 20.21
CA ALA A 140 -12.66 -2.95 21.46
C ALA A 140 -11.16 -2.74 21.19
N GLU A 141 -10.53 -3.61 20.40
CA GLU A 141 -9.10 -3.50 20.08
C GLU A 141 -8.78 -2.22 19.30
N LEU A 142 -9.63 -1.82 18.34
CA LEU A 142 -9.44 -0.57 17.61
C LEU A 142 -9.66 0.66 18.49
N ALA A 143 -10.63 0.62 19.42
CA ALA A 143 -10.85 1.68 20.38
C ALA A 143 -9.68 1.80 21.37
N ALA A 144 -9.17 0.67 21.87
CA ALA A 144 -7.99 0.62 22.72
C ALA A 144 -6.76 1.16 21.99
N LEU A 145 -6.52 0.70 20.75
CA LEU A 145 -5.44 1.20 19.89
C LEU A 145 -5.53 2.72 19.69
N ARG A 146 -6.75 3.26 19.55
CA ARG A 146 -6.95 4.70 19.47
C ARG A 146 -6.62 5.38 20.80
N ALA A 147 -7.13 4.87 21.91
CA ALA A 147 -6.88 5.47 23.21
C ALA A 147 -5.39 5.47 23.61
N THR A 148 -4.67 4.38 23.32
CA THR A 148 -3.28 4.19 23.76
C THR A 148 -2.23 4.56 22.70
N GLY A 149 -2.62 4.61 21.43
CA GLY A 149 -1.68 4.74 20.31
C GLY A 149 -0.76 3.53 20.13
N ALA A 150 -1.08 2.39 20.76
CA ALA A 150 -0.20 1.22 20.82
C ALA A 150 -0.96 -0.11 20.66
N LEU A 151 -0.32 -1.10 20.03
CA LEU A 151 -0.88 -2.44 19.83
C LEU A 151 -0.28 -3.45 20.80
N PRO A 152 -1.07 -4.41 21.32
CA PRO A 152 -0.59 -5.44 22.24
C PRO A 152 0.13 -6.60 21.53
N TYR A 153 0.75 -6.34 20.38
CA TYR A 153 1.36 -7.36 19.53
C TYR A 153 2.68 -6.88 18.92
N ASP A 154 3.74 -7.65 19.17
CA ASP A 154 5.10 -7.28 18.75
C ASP A 154 5.40 -7.59 17.28
N ASP A 155 4.64 -8.50 16.68
CA ASP A 155 4.82 -8.99 15.31
C ASP A 155 3.98 -8.23 14.27
N VAL A 156 3.36 -7.11 14.64
CA VAL A 156 2.56 -6.31 13.71
C VAL A 156 3.49 -5.50 12.82
N THR A 157 3.33 -5.66 11.51
CA THR A 157 4.10 -4.91 10.51
C THR A 157 3.33 -3.74 9.94
N ALA A 158 2.00 -3.85 9.87
CA ALA A 158 1.13 -2.77 9.40
C ALA A 158 -0.29 -2.92 9.94
N VAL A 159 -0.93 -1.78 10.18
CA VAL A 159 -2.38 -1.67 10.39
C VAL A 159 -2.95 -0.86 9.25
N LEU A 160 -4.03 -1.33 8.63
CA LEU A 160 -4.73 -0.63 7.55
C LEU A 160 -6.21 -0.49 7.89
N VAL A 161 -6.68 0.74 8.06
CA VAL A 161 -8.10 1.03 8.26
C VAL A 161 -8.77 1.24 6.92
N LEU A 162 -9.68 0.35 6.55
CA LEU A 162 -10.39 0.40 5.28
C LEU A 162 -11.87 0.05 5.49
N PRO A 163 -12.73 1.07 5.70
CA PRO A 163 -14.17 0.88 5.79
C PRO A 163 -14.75 0.30 4.49
N PRO A 164 -15.80 -0.53 4.55
CA PRO A 164 -16.51 -0.97 3.37
C PRO A 164 -17.15 0.23 2.68
N LEU A 165 -17.21 0.19 1.35
CA LEU A 165 -17.82 1.26 0.59
C LEU A 165 -19.34 1.25 0.73
N ASN A 166 -19.90 2.44 0.96
CA ASN A 166 -21.33 2.66 0.89
C ASN A 166 -21.84 2.44 -0.53
N LYS A 167 -23.08 1.95 -0.62
CA LYS A 167 -23.82 1.92 -1.88
C LYS A 167 -23.96 3.35 -2.39
N ASP A 168 -23.86 3.52 -3.70
CA ASP A 168 -24.17 4.79 -4.32
C ASP A 168 -25.64 5.15 -4.04
N PRO A 169 -25.96 6.39 -3.62
CA PRO A 169 -27.34 6.78 -3.35
C PRO A 169 -28.23 6.65 -4.60
N ASP A 170 -27.68 6.92 -5.79
CA ASP A 170 -28.44 6.96 -7.03
C ASP A 170 -28.59 5.56 -7.62
N THR A 171 -27.48 4.82 -7.77
CA THR A 171 -27.51 3.50 -8.39
C THR A 171 -27.88 2.37 -7.42
N LYS A 172 -27.83 2.62 -6.10
CA LYS A 172 -27.98 1.63 -5.01
C LYS A 172 -27.01 0.45 -5.10
N SER A 173 -26.02 0.49 -6.00
CA SER A 173 -24.98 -0.51 -6.17
C SER A 173 -23.70 -0.07 -5.46
N ARG A 174 -22.86 -1.03 -5.09
CA ARG A 174 -21.50 -0.70 -4.64
C ARG A 174 -20.62 -0.46 -5.86
N PRO A 175 -19.62 0.45 -5.78
CA PRO A 175 -18.64 0.61 -6.85
C PRO A 175 -18.01 -0.74 -7.19
N ALA A 176 -17.87 -1.02 -8.48
CA ALA A 176 -17.19 -2.22 -8.93
C ALA A 176 -15.69 -2.12 -8.58
N PRO A 177 -15.06 -3.22 -8.15
CA PRO A 177 -13.62 -3.25 -7.95
C PRO A 177 -12.89 -3.06 -9.28
N ASN A 178 -11.94 -2.13 -9.33
CA ASN A 178 -11.09 -1.89 -10.49
C ASN A 178 -9.61 -2.00 -10.07
N ALA A 179 -8.91 -2.96 -10.65
CA ALA A 179 -7.48 -3.20 -10.48
C ALA A 179 -6.72 -3.09 -11.81
N THR A 180 -7.19 -2.24 -12.72
CA THR A 180 -6.53 -2.05 -14.03
C THR A 180 -5.35 -1.07 -13.91
N PRO A 181 -4.33 -1.20 -14.78
CA PRO A 181 -3.17 -0.30 -14.78
C PRO A 181 -3.49 1.09 -15.34
N SER A 182 -4.64 1.25 -16.00
CA SER A 182 -5.10 2.55 -16.49
C SER A 182 -5.73 3.33 -15.34
N PRO A 183 -5.35 4.61 -15.13
CA PRO A 183 -6.02 5.44 -14.14
C PRO A 183 -7.47 5.65 -14.54
N ASP A 184 -8.36 5.65 -13.54
CA ASP A 184 -9.77 5.96 -13.76
C ASP A 184 -9.89 7.40 -14.26
N SER A 185 -10.79 7.67 -15.21
CA SER A 185 -11.02 9.03 -15.72
C SER A 185 -11.36 10.04 -14.61
N THR A 186 -11.88 9.56 -13.49
CA THR A 186 -12.21 10.34 -12.29
C THR A 186 -10.99 10.68 -11.42
N ALA A 187 -9.89 9.91 -11.54
CA ALA A 187 -8.69 10.12 -10.72
C ALA A 187 -8.00 11.44 -11.02
N GLY A 188 -8.08 11.93 -12.27
CA GLY A 188 -7.49 13.21 -12.68
C GLY A 188 -8.16 14.43 -12.02
N GLN A 189 -9.43 14.34 -11.65
CA GLN A 189 -10.18 15.44 -11.03
C GLN A 189 -9.88 15.59 -9.52
N LEU A 190 -9.35 14.55 -8.87
CA LEU A 190 -9.11 14.55 -7.43
C LEU A 190 -7.82 15.26 -7.00
N VAL A 191 -6.95 15.63 -7.95
CA VAL A 191 -5.64 16.26 -7.67
C VAL A 191 -5.78 17.69 -7.10
N GLY A 192 -6.97 18.29 -7.11
CA GLY A 192 -7.23 19.62 -6.56
C GLY A 192 -8.30 19.72 -5.47
N THR A 193 -9.01 18.63 -5.15
CA THR A 193 -10.17 18.67 -4.25
C THR A 193 -9.77 18.32 -2.83
N THR A 194 -9.65 19.35 -1.99
CA THR A 194 -9.53 19.35 -0.52
C THR A 194 -8.60 18.29 0.05
N ALA A 195 -7.41 18.74 0.47
CA ALA A 195 -6.49 17.97 1.31
C ALA A 195 -7.29 17.15 2.34
N SER A 196 -7.16 15.82 2.29
CA SER A 196 -7.84 14.94 3.23
C SER A 196 -7.58 15.46 4.63
N ARG A 197 -8.64 15.62 5.43
CA ARG A 197 -8.54 16.13 6.81
C ARG A 197 -7.65 15.28 7.70
N PHE A 198 -7.25 14.09 7.23
CA PHE A 198 -6.57 13.11 8.02
C PHE A 198 -5.31 12.57 7.31
N PRO A 199 -4.24 12.31 8.07
CA PRO A 199 -2.96 11.92 7.49
C PRO A 199 -3.05 10.54 6.82
N ALA A 200 -2.37 10.36 5.69
CA ALA A 200 -2.37 9.07 4.97
C ALA A 200 -1.84 7.91 5.84
N SER A 201 -0.99 8.23 6.81
CA SER A 201 -0.43 7.27 7.74
C SER A 201 0.06 7.95 9.02
N GLU A 202 0.03 7.21 10.13
CA GLU A 202 0.71 7.55 11.38
C GLU A 202 1.68 6.41 11.76
N LEU A 203 2.66 6.72 12.60
CA LEU A 203 3.56 5.71 13.17
C LEU A 203 3.18 5.52 14.64
N LEU A 204 2.61 4.35 14.95
CA LEU A 204 2.21 3.99 16.31
C LEU A 204 3.45 3.76 17.17
N SER A 205 3.38 4.23 18.41
CA SER A 205 4.40 3.93 19.39
C SER A 205 4.27 2.46 19.84
N PRO A 206 5.38 1.75 20.00
CA PRO A 206 5.36 0.45 20.66
C PRO A 206 4.94 0.61 22.13
N ILE A 207 4.27 -0.39 22.68
CA ILE A 207 4.04 -0.46 24.12
C ILE A 207 5.41 -0.68 24.75
N LEU A 208 5.91 0.32 25.48
CA LEU A 208 7.08 0.13 26.32
C LEU A 208 6.64 -0.76 27.47
N ALA A 209 7.24 -1.94 27.61
CA ALA A 209 7.10 -2.70 28.84
C ALA A 209 7.65 -1.82 29.97
N GLU A 210 6.91 -1.69 31.07
CA GLU A 210 7.23 -0.77 32.18
C GLU A 210 8.61 -1.05 32.83
N ASP A 211 9.24 -2.18 32.52
CA ASP A 211 10.56 -2.59 33.03
C ASP A 211 11.74 -2.27 32.08
N SER A 212 11.56 -1.40 31.07
CA SER A 212 12.53 -1.17 29.99
C SER A 212 13.57 -0.05 30.23
N ASP A 213 13.76 0.44 31.46
CA ASP A 213 14.70 1.54 31.74
C ASP A 213 16.17 1.18 31.47
N ASP A 214 16.51 -0.11 31.31
CA ASP A 214 17.88 -0.58 31.08
C ASP A 214 18.22 -0.92 29.61
N LEU A 215 17.32 -0.68 28.64
CA LEU A 215 17.66 -0.95 27.24
C LEU A 215 18.62 0.10 26.68
N PRO A 216 19.69 -0.32 25.96
CA PRO A 216 20.65 0.61 25.38
C PRO A 216 19.95 1.57 24.40
N PRO A 217 20.32 2.87 24.40
CA PRO A 217 19.66 3.93 23.63
C PRO A 217 19.67 3.71 22.10
N GLU A 218 20.43 2.74 21.59
CA GLU A 218 20.51 2.40 20.18
C GLU A 218 19.32 1.59 19.64
N VAL A 219 18.56 0.89 20.49
CA VAL A 219 17.41 0.10 20.02
C VAL A 219 16.15 0.97 20.04
N GLN A 220 16.01 1.85 19.04
CA GLN A 220 14.75 2.56 18.86
C GLN A 220 13.62 1.54 18.66
N PRO A 221 12.57 1.59 19.48
CA PRO A 221 11.57 0.55 19.46
C PRO A 221 10.76 0.68 18.16
N ARG A 222 10.43 -0.47 17.58
CA ARG A 222 9.85 -0.53 16.22
C ARG A 222 8.49 0.14 16.22
N ARG A 223 8.36 1.22 15.45
CA ARG A 223 7.07 1.90 15.26
C ARG A 223 6.26 1.21 14.17
N THR A 224 4.99 0.94 14.47
CA THR A 224 4.09 0.25 13.55
C THR A 224 3.33 1.26 12.70
N PRO A 225 3.42 1.21 11.36
CA PRO A 225 2.65 2.12 10.53
C PRO A 225 1.15 1.79 10.58
N PHE A 226 0.36 2.82 10.86
CA PHE A 226 -1.09 2.85 10.83
C PHE A 226 -1.56 3.62 9.60
N TYR A 227 -2.05 2.89 8.61
CA TYR A 227 -2.42 3.41 7.30
C TYR A 227 -3.91 3.70 7.23
N ASN A 228 -4.26 4.84 6.62
CA ASN A 228 -5.64 5.11 6.28
C ASN A 228 -5.93 4.77 4.82
N GLY A 229 -6.75 3.75 4.61
CA GLY A 229 -7.13 3.30 3.28
C GLY A 229 -7.97 4.29 2.49
N VAL A 230 -8.69 5.22 3.13
CA VAL A 230 -9.47 6.26 2.45
C VAL A 230 -8.55 7.31 1.83
N THR A 231 -7.58 7.81 2.61
CA THR A 231 -6.62 8.80 2.11
C THR A 231 -5.62 8.16 1.13
N LEU A 232 -5.14 6.95 1.40
CA LEU A 232 -4.17 6.27 0.52
C LEU A 232 -4.76 5.81 -0.80
N PHE A 233 -6.06 5.51 -0.85
CA PHE A 233 -6.78 5.06 -2.03
C PHE A 233 -7.96 6.01 -2.31
N PRO A 234 -7.72 7.17 -2.94
CA PRO A 234 -8.77 8.14 -3.18
C PRO A 234 -9.86 7.61 -4.13
N SER A 235 -9.47 6.83 -5.17
CA SER A 235 -10.44 6.17 -6.07
C SER A 235 -11.34 5.20 -5.29
N ARG A 236 -12.65 5.34 -5.47
CA ARG A 236 -13.65 4.41 -4.90
C ARG A 236 -13.47 3.00 -5.45
N GLU A 237 -13.13 2.87 -6.73
CA GLU A 237 -13.00 1.56 -7.39
C GLU A 237 -11.74 0.82 -6.92
N GLN A 238 -10.62 1.53 -6.74
CA GLN A 238 -9.42 0.94 -6.15
C GLN A 238 -9.62 0.55 -4.67
N ARG A 239 -10.41 1.34 -3.91
CA ARG A 239 -10.80 0.96 -2.54
C ARG A 239 -11.67 -0.28 -2.51
N ALA A 240 -12.59 -0.41 -3.45
CA ALA A 240 -13.43 -1.60 -3.59
C ALA A 240 -12.54 -2.82 -3.83
N ALA A 241 -11.62 -2.73 -4.81
CA ALA A 241 -10.67 -3.79 -5.13
C ALA A 241 -9.78 -4.16 -3.92
N LEU A 242 -9.22 -3.17 -3.21
CA LEU A 242 -8.41 -3.41 -2.03
C LEU A 242 -9.20 -4.09 -0.89
N HIS A 243 -10.41 -3.62 -0.62
CA HIS A 243 -11.27 -4.20 0.42
C HIS A 243 -11.68 -5.63 0.07
N ASP A 244 -11.99 -5.89 -1.19
CA ASP A 244 -12.37 -7.20 -1.68
C ASP A 244 -11.20 -8.19 -1.58
N GLU A 245 -10.00 -7.79 -1.99
CA GLU A 245 -8.79 -8.62 -1.85
C GLU A 245 -8.43 -8.91 -0.39
N LEU A 246 -8.51 -7.91 0.50
CA LEU A 246 -8.31 -8.14 1.93
C LEU A 246 -9.38 -9.06 2.54
N SER A 247 -10.63 -8.97 2.07
CA SER A 247 -11.72 -9.83 2.53
C SER A 247 -11.58 -11.26 2.01
N ASN A 248 -11.12 -11.43 0.77
CA ASN A 248 -10.74 -12.71 0.18
C ASN A 248 -9.60 -13.35 0.98
N LEU A 249 -8.53 -12.59 1.26
CA LEU A 249 -7.41 -13.02 2.09
C LEU A 249 -7.84 -13.51 3.48
N LEU A 250 -8.75 -12.80 4.14
CA LEU A 250 -9.32 -13.25 5.42
C LEU A 250 -10.14 -14.53 5.31
N THR A 251 -10.88 -14.69 4.21
CA THR A 251 -11.67 -15.90 3.96
C THR A 251 -10.76 -17.11 3.77
N ILE A 252 -9.69 -16.94 2.98
CA ILE A 252 -8.63 -17.95 2.82
C ILE A 252 -8.01 -18.28 4.17
N GLU A 253 -7.62 -17.28 4.96
CA GLU A 253 -6.98 -17.48 6.26
C GLU A 253 -7.90 -18.16 7.29
N ARG A 254 -9.22 -17.97 7.19
CA ARG A 254 -10.20 -18.73 8.01
C ARG A 254 -10.32 -20.17 7.52
N ARG A 255 -10.35 -20.39 6.21
CA ARG A 255 -10.46 -21.71 5.60
C ARG A 255 -9.23 -22.57 5.89
N THR A 256 -8.03 -22.01 5.80
CA THR A 256 -6.77 -22.70 6.14
C THR A 256 -6.77 -23.12 7.60
N ARG A 257 -7.13 -22.22 8.52
CA ARG A 257 -7.31 -22.52 9.95
C ARG A 257 -8.32 -23.62 10.21
N PHE A 258 -9.49 -23.55 9.58
CA PHE A 258 -10.52 -24.57 9.74
C PHE A 258 -10.02 -25.94 9.25
N SER A 259 -9.36 -25.98 8.09
CA SER A 259 -8.79 -27.21 7.54
C SER A 259 -7.70 -27.81 8.42
N GLU A 260 -6.89 -27.00 9.09
CA GLU A 260 -5.84 -27.48 9.97
C GLU A 260 -6.40 -28.01 11.29
N ARG A 261 -7.38 -27.32 11.90
CA ARG A 261 -8.09 -27.83 13.09
C ARG A 261 -8.77 -29.17 12.86
N GLY A 262 -9.32 -29.38 11.66
CA GLY A 262 -9.91 -30.66 11.29
C GLY A 262 -8.92 -31.83 11.22
N ARG A 263 -7.61 -31.54 11.13
CA ARG A 263 -6.55 -32.56 11.14
C ARG A 263 -6.03 -32.85 12.55
N ASP A 264 -6.27 -31.96 13.51
CA ASP A 264 -5.85 -32.14 14.89
C ASP A 264 -6.95 -32.89 15.68
N PRO A 265 -6.75 -34.18 16.03
CA PRO A 265 -7.73 -34.96 16.78
C PRO A 265 -7.98 -34.40 18.19
N HIS A 266 -7.08 -33.56 18.72
CA HIS A 266 -7.20 -32.94 20.04
C HIS A 266 -7.84 -31.56 20.02
N SER A 267 -8.10 -30.99 18.83
CA SER A 267 -8.78 -29.71 18.70
C SER A 267 -10.23 -29.85 19.17
N ARG A 268 -10.48 -29.52 20.44
CA ARG A 268 -11.83 -29.42 21.00
C ARG A 268 -12.69 -28.59 20.06
N LYS A 269 -13.83 -29.13 19.64
CA LYS A 269 -14.83 -28.38 18.87
C LYS A 269 -15.17 -27.15 19.70
N SER A 270 -14.72 -25.98 19.25
CA SER A 270 -15.09 -24.72 19.88
C SER A 270 -16.61 -24.61 19.78
N ASP A 271 -17.27 -24.65 20.94
CA ASP A 271 -18.69 -24.32 21.11
C ASP A 271 -18.88 -22.85 20.69
N GLY A 272 -19.17 -22.59 19.41
CA GLY A 272 -18.81 -21.27 18.89
C GLY A 272 -19.49 -20.78 17.63
N ASN A 273 -20.76 -21.08 17.41
CA ASN A 273 -21.58 -20.31 16.44
C ASN A 273 -22.20 -19.03 17.04
N ALA A 274 -21.84 -18.67 18.27
CA ALA A 274 -22.26 -17.41 18.86
C ALA A 274 -21.70 -16.26 18.01
N ARG A 275 -22.60 -15.53 17.33
CA ARG A 275 -22.23 -14.32 16.59
C ARG A 275 -21.69 -13.30 17.60
N ALA A 276 -20.43 -12.89 17.46
CA ALA A 276 -19.84 -11.83 18.28
C ALA A 276 -20.76 -10.60 18.33
N LYS A 277 -21.02 -10.09 19.53
CA LYS A 277 -21.90 -8.93 19.77
C LYS A 277 -21.09 -7.74 20.29
N GLY A 278 -21.64 -6.54 20.14
CA GLY A 278 -21.04 -5.31 20.68
C GLY A 278 -19.60 -5.08 20.22
N ASP A 279 -18.71 -4.93 21.19
CA ASP A 279 -17.30 -4.55 20.98
C ASP A 279 -16.41 -5.69 20.48
N GLU A 280 -16.87 -6.93 20.63
CA GLU A 280 -16.20 -8.11 20.07
C GLU A 280 -16.36 -8.21 18.54
N LYS A 281 -17.27 -7.42 17.96
CA LYS A 281 -17.47 -7.42 16.51
C LYS A 281 -16.21 -6.93 15.80
N ALA A 282 -15.87 -7.59 14.70
CA ALA A 282 -14.78 -7.17 13.83
C ALA A 282 -14.99 -5.72 13.33
N SER A 283 -13.97 -4.89 13.50
CA SER A 283 -13.88 -3.53 12.99
C SER A 283 -13.50 -3.52 11.49
N HIS A 284 -13.18 -2.32 10.99
CA HIS A 284 -12.68 -2.08 9.64
C HIS A 284 -11.14 -1.99 9.56
N ALA A 285 -10.45 -2.24 10.67
CA ALA A 285 -9.00 -2.25 10.73
C ALA A 285 -8.46 -3.66 10.47
N PHE A 286 -7.57 -3.77 9.49
CA PHE A 286 -6.85 -4.99 9.15
C PHE A 286 -5.44 -4.91 9.75
N VAL A 287 -5.03 -5.95 10.45
CA VAL A 287 -3.69 -6.10 10.99
C VAL A 287 -2.94 -7.12 10.16
N ILE A 288 -1.75 -6.73 9.70
CA ILE A 288 -0.82 -7.56 8.95
C ILE A 288 0.38 -7.85 9.85
N ARG A 289 0.66 -9.15 10.05
CA ARG A 289 1.74 -9.63 10.93
C ARG A 289 2.91 -10.17 10.14
N SER A 290 4.12 -9.96 10.63
CA SER A 290 5.36 -10.53 10.10
C SER A 290 6.25 -10.90 11.29
N GLY A 291 6.14 -12.16 11.71
CA GLY A 291 6.94 -12.77 12.75
C GLY A 291 7.63 -14.04 12.24
N THR A 292 8.47 -14.65 13.06
CA THR A 292 9.19 -15.89 12.69
C THR A 292 8.24 -17.00 12.29
N SER A 293 7.13 -17.18 13.03
CA SER A 293 6.09 -18.17 12.72
C SER A 293 5.39 -17.85 11.40
N THR A 294 4.97 -16.60 11.19
CA THR A 294 4.21 -16.21 9.99
C THR A 294 5.07 -16.24 8.72
N LEU A 295 6.36 -15.91 8.81
CA LEU A 295 7.30 -15.95 7.67
C LEU A 295 7.46 -17.36 7.09
N THR A 296 7.41 -18.40 7.92
CA THR A 296 7.45 -19.77 7.41
C THR A 296 6.22 -20.11 6.59
N ARG A 297 5.08 -19.47 6.83
CA ARG A 297 3.81 -19.72 6.12
C ARG A 297 3.73 -18.92 4.82
N ALA A 298 3.85 -17.60 4.94
CA ALA A 298 3.86 -16.69 3.82
C ALA A 298 4.55 -15.38 4.19
N ASP A 299 5.35 -14.85 3.27
CA ASP A 299 6.05 -13.59 3.47
C ASP A 299 5.11 -12.39 3.23
N THR A 300 4.87 -11.59 4.28
CA THR A 300 4.08 -10.35 4.26
C THR A 300 4.93 -9.10 4.00
N VAL A 301 6.26 -9.22 3.98
CA VAL A 301 7.18 -8.10 3.75
C VAL A 301 6.91 -7.39 2.42
N PRO A 302 6.61 -8.07 1.29
CA PRO A 302 6.30 -7.38 0.03
C PRO A 302 5.08 -6.44 0.13
N VAL A 303 4.03 -6.84 0.86
CA VAL A 303 2.85 -6.00 1.11
C VAL A 303 3.22 -4.78 1.95
N ALA A 304 4.02 -4.97 3.02
CA ALA A 304 4.50 -3.88 3.86
C ALA A 304 5.36 -2.88 3.09
N VAL A 305 6.26 -3.37 2.21
CA VAL A 305 7.08 -2.52 1.33
C VAL A 305 6.19 -1.74 0.36
N ALA A 306 5.19 -2.38 -0.26
CA ALA A 306 4.27 -1.69 -1.17
C ALA A 306 3.49 -0.56 -0.46
N LEU A 307 2.94 -0.83 0.73
CA LEU A 307 2.24 0.17 1.54
C LEU A 307 3.17 1.33 1.94
N TRP A 308 4.39 1.01 2.35
CA TRP A 308 5.37 2.02 2.75
C TRP A 308 5.85 2.88 1.57
N ARG A 309 6.02 2.30 0.37
CA ARG A 309 6.31 3.04 -0.87
C ARG A 309 5.19 3.99 -1.23
N LEU A 310 3.95 3.53 -1.15
CA LEU A 310 2.78 4.39 -1.36
C LEU A 310 2.75 5.54 -0.34
N ARG A 311 3.00 5.26 0.95
CA ARG A 311 3.10 6.30 1.98
C ARG A 311 4.17 7.34 1.67
N MET A 312 5.38 6.92 1.28
CA MET A 312 6.44 7.87 0.91
C MET A 312 6.04 8.73 -0.28
N TRP A 313 5.37 8.13 -1.26
CA TRP A 313 4.92 8.80 -2.47
C TRP A 313 3.92 9.92 -2.16
N GLU A 314 2.90 9.64 -1.34
CA GLU A 314 1.89 10.61 -0.90
C GLU A 314 2.47 11.72 0.00
N GLY A 315 3.71 11.60 0.45
CA GLY A 315 4.48 12.72 0.96
C GLY A 315 3.97 13.32 2.26
N SER A 316 3.31 12.54 3.13
CA SER A 316 3.02 13.01 4.50
C SER A 316 4.34 13.53 5.10
N PRO A 317 4.44 14.83 5.42
CA PRO A 317 5.70 15.40 5.87
C PRO A 317 6.11 14.64 7.13
N TRP A 318 7.37 14.24 7.21
CA TRP A 318 7.95 13.68 8.44
C TRP A 318 8.00 14.70 9.60
N ARG A 319 7.34 15.86 9.46
CA ARG A 319 7.38 16.99 10.38
C ARG A 319 6.02 17.14 11.08
N TYR A 320 6.07 16.90 12.39
CA TYR A 320 5.15 17.33 13.46
C TYR A 320 3.64 17.17 13.22
N ASN A 321 3.10 16.06 13.73
CA ASN A 321 1.81 15.92 14.43
C ASN A 321 0.79 17.06 14.24
N ALA A 322 0.18 17.18 13.07
CA ALA A 322 -1.03 17.96 12.89
C ALA A 322 -2.18 17.00 12.54
N GLY A 323 -3.03 16.72 13.54
CA GLY A 323 -4.22 15.86 13.44
C GLY A 323 -3.91 14.38 13.65
N THR A 324 -4.20 13.89 14.85
CA THR A 324 -4.17 12.45 15.16
C THR A 324 -5.50 11.80 14.75
N TRP A 325 -5.47 10.61 14.16
CA TRP A 325 -6.67 9.81 13.80
C TRP A 325 -7.61 9.48 14.97
N LEU A 326 -7.19 9.78 16.20
CA LEU A 326 -7.91 9.52 17.45
C LEU A 326 -9.20 10.31 17.59
N ASP A 327 -9.38 11.38 16.80
CA ASP A 327 -10.51 12.29 16.90
C ASP A 327 -11.77 11.85 16.13
N ILE A 328 -11.77 10.65 15.52
CA ILE A 328 -12.93 10.12 14.79
C ILE A 328 -13.69 9.09 15.64
N ALA A 329 -14.72 9.55 16.35
CA ALA A 329 -15.75 8.74 17.00
C ALA A 329 -16.68 8.07 15.98
#